data_AF-A0A060C3G0-F1
#
_entry.id   AF-A0A060C3G0-F1
#
_cell.length_a   1.000
_cell.length_b   1.000
_cell.length_c   1.000
_cell.angle_alpha   90.00
_cell.angle_beta   90.00
_cell.angle_gamma   90.00
#
_symmetry.space_group_name_H-M   'P 1'
#
loop_
_entity.id
_entity.type
_entity.pdbx_description
1 polymer ?
#
loop_
_entity_poly.entity_id
_entity_poly.type
_entity_poly.pdbx_seq_one_letter_code
_entity_poly.pdbx_strand_id
1 'polypeptide(L)'
;MVYLMQDRTPPELLAVDSYQVEYGTSVNLFDLVTAVADRHDYQVDISDGGGGQVAEDGTSVTFSDLGSHNVVITATDSAGNSSQVTVAVAVIDDTPPTLTVTDQTVELGSDINYYNDVSASDNFDGDLTDAVRVDSGSVDLNTI
;
A
#
# COMPACT_ATOMS: atom_id res chain seq x y z
N MET A 1 -4.54 -56.95 7.84
CA MET A 1 -3.67 -55.76 7.75
C MET A 1 -4.39 -54.74 6.89
N VAL A 2 -4.77 -53.59 7.45
CA VAL A 2 -5.43 -52.51 6.70
C VAL A 2 -4.35 -51.49 6.37
N TYR A 3 -4.11 -51.22 5.10
CA TYR A 3 -3.23 -50.11 4.69
C TYR A 3 -4.09 -48.83 4.67
N LEU A 4 -3.75 -47.85 5.51
CA LEU A 4 -4.25 -46.49 5.36
C LEU A 4 -3.32 -45.77 4.38
N MET A 5 -3.83 -45.45 3.20
CA MET A 5 -3.17 -44.52 2.28
C MET A 5 -3.41 -43.13 2.85
N GLN A 6 -2.41 -42.54 3.50
CA GLN A 6 -2.43 -41.14 3.91
C GLN A 6 -1.66 -40.32 2.88
N ASP A 7 -2.18 -39.14 2.55
CA ASP A 7 -1.45 -38.17 1.75
C ASP A 7 -0.26 -37.62 2.56
N ARG A 8 0.90 -37.51 1.91
CA ARG A 8 2.16 -37.06 2.51
C ARG A 8 2.84 -36.00 1.65
N THR A 9 2.22 -35.58 0.57
CA THR A 9 2.76 -34.52 -0.29
C THR A 9 2.14 -33.19 0.13
N PRO A 10 2.93 -32.22 0.60
CA PRO A 10 2.40 -30.89 0.87
C PRO A 10 1.96 -30.20 -0.43
N PRO A 11 1.01 -29.25 -0.35
CA PRO A 11 0.63 -28.42 -1.48
C PRO A 11 1.83 -27.69 -2.08
N GLU A 12 1.88 -27.60 -3.41
CA GLU A 12 2.79 -26.69 -4.11
C GLU A 12 2.25 -25.26 -3.97
N LEU A 13 3.06 -24.37 -3.42
CA LEU A 13 2.72 -22.98 -3.16
C LEU A 13 3.73 -22.07 -3.87
N LEU A 14 3.23 -21.27 -4.81
CA LEU A 14 3.98 -20.26 -5.54
C LEU A 14 3.40 -18.88 -5.23
N ALA A 15 4.31 -17.93 -4.99
CA ALA A 15 3.98 -16.54 -4.76
C ALA A 15 4.92 -15.65 -5.58
N VAL A 16 4.62 -14.35 -5.65
CA VAL A 16 5.53 -13.37 -6.23
C VAL A 16 6.81 -13.24 -5.37
N ASP A 17 7.95 -12.98 -6.01
CA ASP A 17 9.23 -12.82 -5.29
C ASP A 17 9.26 -11.53 -4.44
N SER A 18 8.63 -10.48 -4.93
CA SER A 18 8.51 -9.18 -4.27
C SER A 18 7.29 -8.44 -4.77
N TYR A 19 6.72 -7.58 -3.92
CA TYR A 19 5.63 -6.69 -4.28
C TYR A 19 5.94 -5.28 -3.81
N GLN A 20 5.71 -4.27 -4.65
CA GLN A 20 5.84 -2.86 -4.26
C GLN A 20 4.48 -2.20 -4.29
N VAL A 21 4.21 -1.38 -3.29
CA VAL A 21 2.92 -0.70 -3.16
C VAL A 21 3.11 0.73 -2.65
N GLU A 22 2.25 1.62 -3.10
CA GLU A 22 2.24 3.00 -2.68
C GLU A 22 1.65 3.16 -1.27
N TYR A 23 2.19 4.09 -0.49
CA TYR A 23 1.72 4.39 0.85
C TYR A 23 0.22 4.73 0.87
N GLY A 24 -0.49 4.17 1.85
CA GLY A 24 -1.92 4.39 2.04
C GLY A 24 -2.83 3.56 1.11
N THR A 25 -2.27 2.79 0.18
CA THR A 25 -3.06 1.90 -0.67
C THR A 25 -3.35 0.56 0.03
N SER A 26 -4.53 0.00 -0.23
CA SER A 26 -4.91 -1.32 0.26
C SER A 26 -4.50 -2.41 -0.73
N VAL A 27 -3.87 -3.47 -0.24
CA VAL A 27 -3.40 -4.62 -1.02
C VAL A 27 -4.19 -5.86 -0.63
N ASN A 28 -4.74 -6.57 -1.60
CA ASN A 28 -5.25 -7.92 -1.35
C ASN A 28 -4.06 -8.89 -1.28
N LEU A 29 -3.84 -9.49 -0.11
CA LEU A 29 -2.68 -10.36 0.08
C LEU A 29 -2.76 -11.67 -0.72
N PHE A 30 -3.95 -12.06 -1.20
CA PHE A 30 -4.10 -13.19 -2.11
C PHE A 30 -3.56 -12.91 -3.52
N ASP A 31 -3.45 -11.63 -3.93
CA ASP A 31 -2.83 -11.27 -5.21
C ASP A 31 -1.32 -11.57 -5.21
N LEU A 32 -0.72 -11.80 -4.04
CA LEU A 32 0.67 -12.23 -3.91
C LEU A 32 0.84 -13.72 -4.24
N VAL A 33 -0.23 -14.51 -4.19
CA VAL A 33 -0.23 -15.94 -4.49
C VAL A 33 -0.41 -16.13 -6.00
N THR A 34 0.57 -16.75 -6.66
CA THR A 34 0.54 -16.94 -8.11
C THR A 34 -0.05 -18.29 -8.51
N ALA A 35 0.18 -19.33 -7.68
CA ALA A 35 -0.45 -20.62 -7.84
C ALA A 35 -0.42 -21.39 -6.53
N VAL A 36 -1.49 -22.15 -6.28
CA VAL A 36 -1.50 -23.22 -5.27
C VAL A 36 -2.05 -24.46 -5.96
N ALA A 37 -1.35 -25.58 -5.80
CA ALA A 37 -1.77 -26.84 -6.36
C ALA A 37 -1.57 -27.96 -5.35
N ASP A 38 -2.60 -28.78 -5.17
CA ASP A 38 -2.51 -30.06 -4.49
C ASP A 38 -3.30 -31.13 -5.25
N ARG A 39 -2.99 -32.41 -5.02
CA ARG A 39 -3.67 -33.53 -5.69
C ARG A 39 -5.10 -33.74 -5.20
N HIS A 40 -5.47 -33.25 -4.02
CA HIS A 40 -6.76 -33.51 -3.39
C HIS A 40 -7.45 -32.25 -2.84
N ASP A 41 -6.75 -31.44 -2.03
CA ASP A 41 -7.31 -30.25 -1.40
C ASP A 41 -6.25 -29.34 -0.78
N TYR A 42 -6.62 -28.07 -0.53
CA TYR A 42 -5.76 -27.13 0.17
C TYR A 42 -6.58 -25.99 0.80
N GLN A 43 -6.05 -25.43 1.88
CA GLN A 43 -6.42 -24.15 2.46
C GLN A 43 -5.20 -23.23 2.43
N VAL A 44 -5.40 -21.95 2.12
CA VAL A 44 -4.34 -20.93 2.13
C VAL A 44 -4.63 -19.95 3.25
N ASP A 45 -3.68 -19.82 4.17
CA ASP A 45 -3.68 -18.82 5.24
C ASP A 45 -2.54 -17.83 4.98
N ILE A 46 -2.84 -16.54 4.97
CA ILE A 46 -1.84 -15.49 4.71
C ILE A 46 -1.74 -14.58 5.92
N SER A 47 -0.53 -14.27 6.39
CA SER A 47 -0.31 -13.39 7.53
C SER A 47 0.74 -12.30 7.26
N ASP A 48 0.57 -11.14 7.86
CA ASP A 48 1.44 -9.96 7.69
C ASP A 48 2.76 -9.99 8.48
N GLY A 49 3.10 -11.14 9.09
CA GLY A 49 4.32 -11.29 9.90
C GLY A 49 4.33 -10.51 11.22
N GLY A 50 3.38 -9.60 11.44
CA GLY A 50 3.19 -8.83 12.69
C GLY A 50 2.46 -9.59 13.79
N GLY A 51 2.07 -10.84 13.51
CA GLY A 51 1.49 -11.77 14.49
C GLY A 51 0.00 -11.63 14.73
N GLY A 52 -0.76 -10.96 13.86
CA GLY A 52 -2.16 -10.64 14.14
C GLY A 52 -3.18 -11.02 13.08
N GLN A 53 -2.93 -10.73 11.80
CA GLN A 53 -3.98 -10.80 10.79
C GLN A 53 -3.75 -12.01 9.88
N VAL A 54 -4.65 -12.99 9.96
CA VAL A 54 -4.83 -13.96 8.87
C VAL A 54 -5.77 -13.33 7.86
N ALA A 55 -5.29 -13.03 6.65
CA ALA A 55 -6.13 -12.56 5.57
C ALA A 55 -6.97 -13.72 5.04
N GLU A 56 -8.28 -13.50 4.96
CA GLU A 56 -9.20 -14.36 4.21
C GLU A 56 -9.28 -13.89 2.75
N ASP A 57 -9.69 -14.78 1.84
CA ASP A 57 -9.77 -14.46 0.41
C ASP A 57 -10.62 -13.20 0.17
N GLY A 58 -10.03 -12.21 -0.52
CA GLY A 58 -10.63 -10.89 -0.75
C GLY A 58 -10.41 -9.85 0.35
N THR A 59 -9.71 -10.19 1.45
CA THR A 59 -9.34 -9.21 2.49
C THR A 59 -8.19 -8.34 1.99
N SER A 60 -8.40 -7.02 2.03
CA SER A 60 -7.35 -6.05 1.70
C SER A 60 -6.72 -5.49 2.97
N VAL A 61 -5.38 -5.35 2.97
CA VAL A 61 -4.58 -4.83 4.08
C VAL A 61 -3.91 -3.53 3.65
N THR A 62 -3.91 -2.52 4.51
CA THR A 62 -3.17 -1.27 4.31
C THR A 62 -2.01 -1.22 5.29
N PHE A 63 -0.81 -0.94 4.79
CA PHE A 63 0.38 -0.78 5.62
C PHE A 63 0.48 0.67 6.11
N SER A 64 0.76 0.86 7.40
CA SER A 64 0.83 2.17 8.06
C SER A 64 2.20 2.83 8.01
N ASP A 65 3.22 2.10 7.58
CA ASP A 65 4.62 2.54 7.65
C ASP A 65 5.34 2.22 6.35
N LEU A 66 6.22 3.12 5.94
CA LEU A 66 7.14 2.89 4.82
C LEU A 66 8.15 1.80 5.14
N GLY A 67 8.63 1.14 4.09
CA GLY A 67 9.66 0.11 4.19
C GLY A 67 9.15 -1.29 3.87
N SER A 68 9.93 -2.29 4.27
CA SER A 68 9.67 -3.68 3.91
C SER A 68 8.88 -4.41 4.99
N HIS A 69 7.74 -4.97 4.59
CA HIS A 69 6.86 -5.82 5.39
C HIS A 69 6.92 -7.25 4.87
N ASN A 70 7.06 -8.22 5.77
CA ASN A 70 7.16 -9.63 5.39
C ASN A 70 5.81 -10.32 5.51
N VAL A 71 5.22 -10.70 4.38
CA VAL A 71 3.97 -11.45 4.33
C VAL A 71 4.29 -12.94 4.25
N VAL A 72 3.77 -13.72 5.18
CA VAL A 72 3.95 -15.17 5.27
C VAL A 72 2.68 -15.86 4.79
N ILE A 73 2.80 -16.63 3.72
CA ILE A 73 1.71 -17.38 3.09
C ILE A 73 1.95 -18.86 3.41
N THR A 74 0.94 -19.53 3.96
CA THR A 74 0.99 -20.95 4.32
C THR A 74 -0.15 -21.67 3.62
N ALA A 75 0.15 -22.75 2.90
CA ALA A 75 -0.84 -23.66 2.35
C ALA A 75 -0.83 -24.96 3.14
N THR A 76 -2.01 -25.45 3.53
CA THR A 76 -2.18 -26.69 4.31
C THR A 76 -3.23 -27.59 3.65
N ASP A 77 -2.93 -28.87 3.46
CA ASP A 77 -3.88 -29.87 2.94
C ASP A 77 -4.75 -30.49 4.07
N SER A 78 -5.77 -31.27 3.72
CA SER A 78 -6.61 -31.94 4.73
C SER A 78 -5.90 -33.07 5.50
N ALA A 79 -4.76 -33.56 5.00
CA ALA A 79 -3.91 -34.53 5.66
C ALA A 79 -2.96 -33.88 6.68
N GLY A 80 -2.90 -32.54 6.73
CA GLY A 80 -2.06 -31.75 7.61
C GLY A 80 -0.64 -31.49 7.10
N ASN A 81 -0.34 -31.78 5.83
CA ASN A 81 0.92 -31.36 5.21
C ASN A 81 0.83 -29.87 4.84
N SER A 82 1.93 -29.14 5.03
CA SER A 82 1.96 -27.71 4.74
C SER A 82 3.22 -27.26 4.00
N SER A 83 3.06 -26.18 3.24
CA SER A 83 4.14 -25.43 2.59
C SER A 83 4.01 -23.95 2.94
N GLN A 84 5.13 -23.25 2.97
CA GLN A 84 5.18 -21.85 3.37
C GLN A 84 6.13 -21.06 2.46
N VAL A 85 5.71 -19.85 2.09
CA VAL A 85 6.53 -18.88 1.38
C VAL A 85 6.42 -17.52 2.06
N THR A 86 7.51 -16.74 2.02
CA THR A 86 7.53 -15.38 2.55
C THR A 86 7.77 -14.41 1.40
N VAL A 87 6.90 -13.41 1.29
CA VAL A 87 6.96 -12.35 0.28
C VAL A 87 7.32 -11.04 0.96
N ALA A 88 8.32 -10.35 0.43
CA ALA A 88 8.64 -8.99 0.87
C ALA A 88 7.74 -7.98 0.13
N VAL A 89 6.92 -7.26 0.89
CA VAL A 89 6.11 -6.14 0.42
C VAL A 89 6.83 -4.84 0.78
N ALA A 90 7.28 -4.08 -0.22
CA ALA A 90 7.91 -2.78 -0.01
C ALA A 90 6.87 -1.67 -0.19
N VAL A 91 6.60 -0.95 0.89
CA VAL A 91 5.74 0.23 0.91
C VAL A 91 6.62 1.45 0.66
N ILE A 92 6.35 2.14 -0.43
CA ILE A 92 7.07 3.33 -0.85
C ILE A 92 6.12 4.52 -0.93
N ASP A 93 6.69 5.70 -0.88
CA ASP A 93 6.00 6.94 -1.21
C ASP A 93 6.72 7.56 -2.41
N ASP A 94 6.08 7.48 -3.58
CA ASP A 94 6.56 8.06 -4.85
C ASP A 94 5.54 9.06 -5.42
N THR A 95 4.46 9.32 -4.67
CA THR A 95 3.46 10.33 -5.01
C THR A 95 4.03 11.71 -4.66
N PRO A 96 4.11 12.65 -5.62
CA PRO A 96 4.54 14.00 -5.32
C PRO A 96 3.41 14.79 -4.62
N PRO A 97 3.77 15.79 -3.79
CA PRO A 97 2.80 16.68 -3.17
C PRO A 97 1.90 17.37 -4.19
N THR A 98 0.61 17.47 -3.86
CA THR A 98 -0.38 18.20 -4.65
C THR A 98 -0.52 19.63 -4.14
N LEU A 99 -0.23 20.61 -5.00
CA LEU A 99 -0.46 22.03 -4.74
C LEU A 99 -1.84 22.44 -5.28
N THR A 100 -2.68 22.99 -4.42
CA THR A 100 -3.98 23.57 -4.77
C THR A 100 -3.91 25.08 -4.63
N VAL A 101 -4.25 25.80 -5.71
CA VAL A 101 -4.28 27.27 -5.76
C VAL A 101 -5.57 27.70 -6.44
N THR A 102 -6.18 28.77 -5.95
CA THR A 102 -7.33 29.41 -6.59
C THR A 102 -6.95 30.79 -7.11
N ASP A 103 -7.49 31.16 -8.27
CA ASP A 103 -7.32 32.50 -8.82
C ASP A 103 -7.92 33.56 -7.86
N GLN A 104 -7.15 34.60 -7.58
CA GLN A 104 -7.60 35.73 -6.79
C GLN A 104 -7.81 36.95 -7.69
N THR A 105 -8.90 37.67 -7.46
CA THR A 105 -9.11 39.01 -8.03
C THR A 105 -9.03 40.02 -6.90
N VAL A 106 -8.14 41.00 -7.05
CA VAL A 106 -7.94 42.06 -6.05
C VAL A 106 -8.13 43.44 -6.69
N GLU A 107 -8.56 44.42 -5.90
CA GLU A 107 -8.64 45.80 -6.36
C GLU A 107 -7.25 46.42 -6.48
N LEU A 108 -7.06 47.30 -7.47
CA LEU A 108 -5.80 48.01 -7.70
C LEU A 108 -5.39 48.77 -6.42
N GLY A 109 -4.14 48.60 -5.99
CA GLY A 109 -3.57 49.24 -4.80
C GLY A 109 -3.98 48.60 -3.46
N SER A 110 -4.73 47.50 -3.47
CA SER A 110 -5.05 46.75 -2.24
C SER A 110 -3.92 45.81 -1.81
N ASP A 111 -3.84 45.56 -0.52
CA ASP A 111 -2.99 44.50 0.03
C ASP A 111 -3.54 43.13 -0.37
N ILE A 112 -2.66 42.23 -0.83
CA ILE A 112 -2.98 40.84 -1.16
C ILE A 112 -2.28 39.88 -0.19
N ASN A 113 -3.00 38.85 0.28
CA ASN A 113 -2.38 37.71 0.94
C ASN A 113 -2.23 36.55 -0.05
N TYR A 114 -1.01 36.34 -0.53
CA TYR A 114 -0.70 35.30 -1.49
C TYR A 114 -0.89 33.87 -0.98
N TYR A 115 -1.00 33.68 0.34
CA TYR A 115 -1.23 32.37 0.95
C TYR A 115 -2.72 32.05 1.14
N ASN A 116 -3.63 33.01 0.87
CA ASN A 116 -5.06 32.70 0.87
C ASN A 116 -5.38 31.73 -0.28
N ASP A 117 -6.23 30.73 0.00
CA ASP A 117 -6.66 29.74 -0.99
C ASP A 117 -5.51 28.97 -1.68
N VAL A 118 -4.37 28.91 -1.00
CA VAL A 118 -3.21 28.08 -1.36
C VAL A 118 -3.05 27.01 -0.30
N SER A 119 -3.06 25.76 -0.72
CA SER A 119 -2.74 24.62 0.15
C SER A 119 -1.87 23.63 -0.58
N ALA A 120 -1.05 22.89 0.16
CA ALA A 120 -0.28 21.78 -0.37
C ALA A 120 -0.50 20.56 0.52
N SER A 121 -0.75 19.40 -0.09
CA SER A 121 -0.92 18.16 0.67
C SER A 121 -0.31 16.98 -0.06
N ASP A 122 0.15 16.02 0.73
CA ASP A 122 0.74 14.78 0.29
C ASP A 122 0.11 13.59 1.05
N ASN A 123 0.12 12.40 0.46
CA ASN A 123 -0.44 11.18 1.06
C ASN A 123 0.37 10.68 2.26
N PHE A 124 1.69 10.83 2.26
CA PHE A 124 2.55 10.42 3.37
C PHE A 124 2.93 11.60 4.28
N ASP A 125 3.39 12.71 3.69
CA ASP A 125 3.84 13.88 4.45
C ASP A 125 2.68 14.71 5.03
N GLY A 126 1.45 14.50 4.54
CA GLY A 126 0.25 15.16 5.04
C GLY A 126 0.14 16.62 4.58
N ASP A 127 -0.17 17.54 5.49
CA ASP A 127 -0.32 18.97 5.16
C ASP A 127 1.04 19.66 5.05
N LEU A 128 1.33 20.16 3.85
CA LEU A 128 2.55 20.87 3.47
C LEU A 128 2.29 22.36 3.19
N THR A 129 1.12 22.88 3.54
CA THR A 129 0.72 24.27 3.26
C THR A 129 1.74 25.29 3.80
N ASP A 130 2.32 25.03 4.98
CA ASP A 130 3.34 25.90 5.58
C ASP A 130 4.69 25.89 4.84
N ALA A 131 4.95 24.87 4.01
CA ALA A 131 6.17 24.77 3.21
C ALA A 131 6.06 25.51 1.87
N VAL A 132 4.87 25.99 1.51
CA VAL A 132 4.64 26.69 0.25
C VAL A 132 5.41 28.01 0.23
N ARG A 133 6.00 28.32 -0.93
CA ARG A 133 6.71 29.58 -1.17
C ARG A 133 6.09 30.29 -2.36
N VAL A 134 5.83 31.58 -2.19
CA VAL A 134 5.30 32.44 -3.24
C VAL A 134 6.41 33.34 -3.78
N ASP A 135 6.54 33.41 -5.10
CA ASP A 135 7.30 34.44 -5.79
C ASP A 135 6.36 35.55 -6.28
N SER A 136 6.38 36.70 -5.60
CA SER A 136 5.60 37.88 -5.94
C SER A 136 6.42 38.95 -6.70
N GLY A 137 7.65 38.63 -7.12
CA GLY A 137 8.58 39.63 -7.66
C GLY A 137 8.16 40.30 -8.98
N SER A 138 7.18 39.72 -9.68
CA SER A 138 6.63 40.26 -10.93
C SER A 138 5.21 40.82 -10.80
N VAL A 139 4.66 40.89 -9.59
CA VAL A 139 3.30 41.39 -9.34
C VAL A 139 3.34 42.89 -9.11
N ASP A 140 2.78 43.67 -10.03
CA ASP A 140 2.52 45.10 -9.83
C ASP A 140 1.02 45.33 -9.63
N LEU A 141 0.65 45.78 -8.43
CA LEU A 141 -0.74 46.09 -8.07
C LEU A 141 -1.06 47.58 -8.20
N ASN A 142 -0.14 48.42 -8.66
CA ASN A 142 -0.31 49.87 -8.70
C ASN A 142 -0.49 50.42 -10.13
N THR A 143 -0.38 49.57 -11.14
CA THR A 143 -0.40 49.98 -12.55
C THR A 143 -1.19 48.97 -13.40
N ILE A 144 -1.88 49.46 -14.45
CA ILE A 144 -2.63 48.65 -15.45
C ILE A 144 -1.91 48.71 -16.79
#